data_AF-A0A537E8S0-F1
#
_entry.id   AF-A0A537E8S0-F1
#
_cell.length_a   1.000
_cell.length_b   1.000
_cell.length_c   1.000
_cell.angle_alpha   90.00
_cell.angle_beta   90.00
_cell.angle_gamma   90.00
#
_symmetry.space_group_name_H-M   'P 1'
#
loop_
_entity.id
_entity.type
_entity.pdbx_description
1 polymer ?
#
loop_
_entity_poly.entity_id
_entity_poly.type
_entity_poly.pdbx_seq_one_letter_code
_entity_poly.pdbx_strand_id
1 'polypeptide(L)'
;YLPQDLPPFVTAAGNMARPYGINSEGLKRRGFSPETINGLKQAYRTLYRRGLGLEEARRELESQAEDCPPVREILDFLARTKRGIIR
;
A
#
# COMPACT_ATOMS: atom_id res chain seq x y z
N TYR A 1 3.24 -17.78 -9.27
CA TYR A 1 3.61 -16.68 -10.17
C TYR A 1 2.64 -15.53 -9.91
N LEU A 2 3.14 -14.33 -9.58
CA LEU A 2 2.30 -13.13 -9.43
C LEU A 2 2.21 -12.42 -10.78
N PRO A 3 1.02 -12.33 -11.42
CA PRO A 3 0.88 -11.67 -12.72
C PRO A 3 1.02 -10.14 -12.64
N GLN A 4 0.81 -9.56 -11.45
CA GLN A 4 0.88 -8.13 -11.17
C GLN A 4 1.78 -7.87 -9.97
N ASP A 5 2.26 -6.64 -9.83
CA ASP A 5 3.22 -6.31 -8.77
C ASP A 5 2.50 -6.11 -7.42
N LEU A 6 3.18 -6.49 -6.32
CA LEU A 6 2.70 -6.32 -4.95
C LEU A 6 3.32 -5.04 -4.35
N PRO A 7 2.53 -4.01 -3.99
CA PRO A 7 3.09 -2.82 -3.37
C PRO A 7 3.78 -3.08 -2.02
N PRO A 8 4.73 -2.23 -1.63
CA PRO A 8 5.36 -2.28 -0.31
C PRO A 8 4.33 -2.32 0.82
N PHE A 9 4.68 -3.03 1.89
CA PHE A 9 3.88 -3.20 3.11
C PHE A 9 2.58 -3.99 2.96
N VAL A 10 2.10 -4.24 1.73
CA VAL A 10 0.90 -5.01 1.46
C VAL A 10 1.18 -6.50 1.61
N THR A 11 0.25 -7.22 2.24
CA THR A 11 0.25 -8.67 2.29
C THR A 11 -0.66 -9.20 1.19
N ALA A 12 -0.24 -10.23 0.47
CA ALA A 12 -1.12 -10.98 -0.43
C ALA A 12 -1.38 -12.38 0.14
N ALA A 13 -2.60 -12.87 0.00
CA ALA A 13 -2.98 -14.21 0.46
C ALA A 13 -3.85 -14.95 -0.56
N GLY A 14 -3.83 -16.28 -0.49
CA GLY A 14 -4.63 -17.16 -1.35
C GLY A 14 -4.00 -17.46 -2.71
N ASN A 15 -4.66 -18.37 -3.45
CA ASN A 15 -4.13 -18.93 -4.71
C ASN A 15 -4.06 -17.92 -5.87
N MET A 16 -4.83 -16.82 -5.79
CA MET A 16 -4.80 -15.70 -6.75
C MET A 16 -4.11 -14.44 -6.19
N ALA A 17 -3.45 -14.54 -5.04
CA ALA A 17 -2.70 -13.44 -4.39
C ALA A 17 -3.46 -12.11 -4.32
N ARG A 18 -4.67 -12.15 -3.77
CA ARG A 18 -5.45 -10.92 -3.53
C ARG A 18 -4.83 -10.12 -2.40
N PRO A 19 -4.90 -8.77 -2.45
CA PRO A 19 -4.42 -7.93 -1.37
C PRO A 19 -5.22 -8.20 -0.08
N TYR A 20 -4.50 -8.46 1.01
CA TYR A 20 -5.02 -8.82 2.33
C TYR A 20 -4.46 -7.90 3.42
N GLY A 21 -4.67 -6.60 3.24
CA GLY A 21 -4.22 -5.59 4.19
C GLY A 21 -2.70 -5.39 4.16
N ILE A 22 -2.18 -4.83 5.26
CA ILE A 22 -0.74 -4.62 5.46
C ILE A 22 -0.17 -5.60 6.48
N ASN A 23 1.12 -5.91 6.38
CA ASN A 23 1.83 -6.74 7.36
C ASN A 23 2.13 -5.98 8.66
N SER A 24 1.08 -5.67 9.43
CA SER A 24 1.18 -4.87 10.66
C SER A 24 2.13 -5.49 11.68
N GLU A 25 2.12 -6.82 11.84
CA GLU A 25 3.03 -7.52 12.77
C GLU A 25 4.49 -7.43 12.32
N GLY A 26 4.76 -7.60 11.03
CA GLY A 26 6.10 -7.40 10.47
C GLY A 26 6.61 -5.96 10.65
N LEU A 27 5.72 -4.97 10.53
CA LEU A 27 6.05 -3.56 10.73
C LEU A 27 6.35 -3.24 12.19
N LYS A 28 5.54 -3.75 13.13
CA LYS A 28 5.81 -3.62 14.57
C LYS A 28 7.17 -4.21 14.94
N ARG A 29 7.48 -5.41 14.44
CA ARG A 29 8.78 -6.06 14.67
C ARG A 29 9.96 -5.27 14.09
N ARG A 30 9.72 -4.45 13.06
CA ARG A 30 10.71 -3.55 12.45
C ARG A 30 10.76 -2.17 13.13
N GLY A 31 10.04 -1.96 14.23
CA GLY A 31 10.08 -0.72 15.01
C GLY A 31 9.22 0.42 14.47
N PHE A 32 8.27 0.14 13.58
CA PHE A 32 7.34 1.16 13.10
C PHE A 32 6.38 1.57 14.24
N SER A 33 6.18 2.88 14.39
CA SER A 33 5.26 3.42 15.38
C SER A 33 3.80 3.03 15.09
N PRO A 34 2.93 2.96 16.12
CA PRO A 34 1.50 2.76 15.93
C PRO A 34 0.87 3.76 14.95
N GLU A 35 1.30 5.03 14.99
CA GLU A 35 0.87 6.12 14.12
C GLU A 35 1.23 5.82 12.67
N THR A 36 2.48 5.44 12.40
CA THR A 36 2.94 5.07 11.06
C THR A 36 2.20 3.84 10.53
N ILE A 37 2.00 2.81 11.36
CA ILE A 37 1.22 1.62 10.98
C ILE A 37 -0.21 2.01 10.62
N ASN A 38 -0.82 2.94 11.36
CA ASN A 38 -2.15 3.44 11.04
C ASN A 38 -2.16 4.24 9.73
N GLY A 39 -1.16 5.09 9.48
CA GLY A 39 -0.99 5.77 8.19
C GLY A 39 -0.93 4.78 7.02
N LEU A 40 -0.12 3.72 7.15
CA LEU A 40 -0.03 2.66 6.15
C LEU A 40 -1.35 1.89 5.95
N LYS A 41 -2.15 1.70 7.01
CA LYS A 41 -3.50 1.11 6.89
C LYS A 41 -4.45 2.01 6.12
N GLN A 42 -4.37 3.33 6.31
CA GLN A 42 -5.18 4.28 5.55
C GLN A 42 -4.76 4.31 4.08
N ALA A 43 -3.45 4.29 3.79
CA ALA A 43 -2.93 4.18 2.44
C ALA A 43 -3.45 2.92 1.72
N TYR A 44 -3.44 1.77 2.41
CA TYR A 44 -4.03 0.54 1.88
C TYR A 44 -5.53 0.70 1.56
N ARG A 45 -6.29 1.38 2.43
CA ARG A 45 -7.72 1.60 2.20
C ARG A 45 -7.96 2.52 1.01
N THR A 46 -7.20 3.60 0.87
CA THR A 46 -7.24 4.48 -0.30
C THR A 46 -6.99 3.69 -1.58
N LEU A 47 -5.98 2.83 -1.59
CA LEU A 47 -5.58 2.08 -2.78
C LEU A 47 -6.57 0.96 -3.18
N TYR A 48 -7.22 0.29 -2.21
CA TYR A 48 -7.99 -0.93 -2.48
C TYR A 48 -9.44 -0.94 -2.02
N ARG A 49 -9.86 -0.05 -1.12
CA ARG A 49 -11.17 -0.12 -0.46
C ARG A 49 -12.07 1.08 -0.74
N ARG A 50 -11.53 2.21 -1.18
CA ARG A 50 -12.31 3.42 -1.47
C ARG A 50 -12.94 3.47 -2.86
N GLY A 51 -12.66 2.48 -3.72
CA GLY A 51 -13.23 2.43 -5.08
C GLY A 51 -12.67 3.49 -6.04
N LEU A 52 -11.57 4.15 -5.66
CA LEU A 52 -10.96 5.22 -6.45
C LEU A 52 -10.27 4.69 -7.71
N GLY A 53 -10.22 5.54 -8.74
CA GLY A 53 -9.30 5.37 -9.85
C GLY A 53 -7.84 5.45 -9.37
N LEU A 54 -6.90 4.88 -10.13
CA LEU A 54 -5.49 4.87 -9.72
C LEU A 54 -4.92 6.29 -9.56
N GLU A 55 -5.27 7.21 -10.47
CA GLU A 55 -4.81 8.60 -10.40
C GLU A 55 -5.39 9.36 -9.21
N GLU A 56 -6.65 9.14 -8.87
CA GLU A 56 -7.27 9.72 -7.68
C GLU A 56 -6.64 9.16 -6.40
N ALA A 57 -6.40 7.85 -6.36
CA ALA A 57 -5.71 7.21 -5.25
C ALA A 57 -4.29 7.74 -5.08
N ARG A 58 -3.55 8.00 -6.17
CA ARG A 58 -2.21 8.62 -6.11
C ARG A 58 -2.26 10.00 -5.45
N ARG A 59 -3.18 10.87 -5.86
CA ARG A 59 -3.32 12.21 -5.27
C ARG A 59 -3.63 12.17 -3.79
N GLU A 60 -4.50 11.25 -3.37
CA GLU A 60 -4.82 11.09 -1.95
C GLU A 60 -3.63 10.51 -1.15
N LEU A 61 -2.88 9.59 -1.75
CA LEU A 61 -1.65 9.05 -1.16
C LEU A 61 -0.54 10.10 -1.06
N GLU A 62 -0.46 11.07 -1.99
CA GLU A 62 0.49 12.19 -1.91
C GLU A 62 0.27 13.03 -0.67
N SER A 63 -0.98 13.37 -0.37
CA SER A 63 -1.34 14.07 0.88
C SER A 63 -1.03 13.22 2.11
N GLN A 64 -1.37 11.94 2.11
CA GLN A 64 -1.06 11.04 3.23
C GLN A 64 0.45 10.85 3.47
N ALA A 65 1.27 11.02 2.43
CA ALA A 65 2.73 10.92 2.53
C ALA A 65 3.36 12.13 3.23
N GLU A 66 2.65 13.26 3.35
CA GLU A 66 3.09 14.40 4.16
C GLU A 66 3.08 14.06 5.65
N ASP A 67 2.02 13.37 6.11
CA ASP A 67 1.87 12.96 7.51
C ASP A 67 2.56 11.62 7.84
N CYS A 68 2.76 10.76 6.84
CA CYS A 68 3.33 9.43 7.01
C CYS A 68 4.39 9.14 5.92
N PRO A 69 5.67 9.44 6.17
CA PRO A 69 6.73 9.32 5.17
C PRO A 69 6.83 7.95 4.49
N PRO A 70 6.61 6.80 5.16
CA PRO A 70 6.63 5.49 4.49
C PRO A 70 5.56 5.30 3.40
N VAL A 71 4.50 6.12 3.38
CA VAL A 71 3.52 6.10 2.28
C VAL A 71 4.17 6.55 0.96
N ARG A 72 5.24 7.35 1.01
CA ARG A 72 6.01 7.74 -0.19
C ARG A 72 6.59 6.53 -0.92
N GLU A 73 7.01 5.48 -0.20
CA GLU A 73 7.53 4.26 -0.84
C GLU A 73 6.45 3.55 -1.68
N ILE A 74 5.18 3.64 -1.27
CA ILE A 74 4.05 3.12 -2.06
C ILE A 74 3.89 3.96 -3.33
N LEU A 75 3.95 5.29 -3.24
CA LEU A 75 3.87 6.19 -4.41
C LEU A 75 4.99 5.94 -5.42
N ASP A 76 6.23 5.85 -4.93
CA ASP A 76 7.41 5.60 -5.75
C ASP A 76 7.30 4.24 -6.46
N PHE A 77 6.79 3.23 -5.77
CA PHE A 77 6.51 1.93 -6.37
C PHE A 77 5.43 2.05 -7.46
N LEU A 78 4.33 2.75 -7.20
CA LEU A 78 3.25 2.94 -8.17
C LEU A 78 3.75 3.67 -9.42
N ALA A 79 4.69 4.61 -9.29
CA ALA A 79 5.30 5.31 -10.42
C ALA A 79 6.19 4.40 -11.29
N ARG A 80 6.74 3.31 -10.72
CA ARG A 80 7.69 2.41 -11.40
C ARG A 80 7.07 1.15 -11.97
N THR A 81 5.94 0.67 -11.42
CA THR A 81 5.29 -0.55 -11.90
C THR A 81 4.79 -0.39 -13.34
N LYS A 82 5.12 -1.37 -14.19
CA LYS A 82 4.69 -1.42 -15.60
C LYS A 82 3.53 -2.39 -15.85
N ARG A 83 3.34 -3.35 -14.94
CA ARG A 83 2.35 -4.43 -15.06
C ARG A 83 1.06 -4.14 -14.27
N GLY A 84 1.03 -3.01 -13.57
CA GLY A 84 -0.02 -2.69 -12.60
C GLY A 84 0.15 -3.47 -11.30
N ILE A 85 -0.77 -3.23 -10.38
CA ILE A 85 -0.76 -3.82 -9.03
C ILE A 85 -1.85 -4.87 -8.91
N ILE A 86 -1.64 -5.84 -8.00
CA ILE A 86 -2.67 -6.82 -7.64
C ILE A 86 -3.96 -6.12 -7.19
N ARG A 87 -5.14 -6.69 -7.49
CA ARG A 87 -6.44 -6.21 -6.99
C ARG A 87 -7.29 -7.35 -6.43
#